data_AF-A0A6B0XQ91-F1
#
_entry.id   AF-A0A6B0XQ91-F1
#
_cell.length_a   1.000
_cell.length_b   1.000
_cell.length_c   1.000
_cell.angle_alpha   90.00
_cell.angle_beta   90.00
_cell.angle_gamma   90.00
#
_symmetry.space_group_name_H-M   'P 1'
#
loop_
_entity.id
_entity.type
_entity.pdbx_description
1 polymer ?
#
loop_
_entity_poly.entity_id
_entity_poly.type
_entity_poly.pdbx_seq_one_letter_code
_entity_poly.pdbx_strand_id
1 'polypeptide(L)'
;MRCSTPGWEEDRQLGMGYEDGSGDVLFVTCRGEFLVWYADRDASQPAATVRTTYVERYPTDEEVAFQLRGLQSAPWRSAISEEEIRSRPKPWYGPRVMDDRRRFLAVSHWNGLDHVTPRHSYIDVFRLVDGGPEYALTLQVTDKVVGMDVLGDTLAVLVVRDVGGVVPERRVDWYDISTVDHAVNDARKESVTEP
;
A
#
# COMPACT_ATOMS: atom_id res chain seq x y z
N MET A 1 -0.03 -13.16 15.28
CA MET A 1 0.92 -13.87 14.39
C MET A 1 1.83 -12.80 13.82
N ARG A 2 3.08 -12.72 14.28
CA ARG A 2 4.10 -11.89 13.63
C ARG A 2 4.51 -12.63 12.35
N CYS A 3 4.67 -11.91 11.24
CA CYS A 3 5.25 -12.46 10.02
C CYS A 3 6.76 -12.69 10.27
N SER A 4 7.09 -13.68 11.10
CA SER A 4 8.48 -13.90 11.54
C SER A 4 9.34 -14.61 10.50
N THR A 5 8.70 -15.17 9.47
CA THR A 5 9.37 -15.75 8.30
C THR A 5 8.33 -15.85 7.18
N PRO A 6 8.53 -15.22 6.03
CA PRO A 6 7.56 -15.30 4.94
C PRO A 6 7.54 -16.71 4.35
N GLY A 7 6.39 -17.38 4.46
CA GLY A 7 6.09 -18.59 3.71
C GLY A 7 5.59 -18.20 2.34
N TRP A 8 6.51 -17.86 1.43
CA TRP A 8 6.21 -17.20 0.15
C TRP A 8 5.14 -17.91 -0.70
N GLU A 9 5.05 -19.24 -0.61
CA GLU A 9 4.06 -20.05 -1.34
C GLU A 9 2.63 -19.90 -0.78
N GLU A 10 2.46 -19.87 0.55
CA GLU A 10 1.14 -19.61 1.16
C GLU A 10 0.72 -18.16 0.92
N ASP A 11 1.68 -17.24 1.01
CA ASP A 11 1.45 -15.81 0.82
C ASP A 11 1.05 -15.45 -0.63
N ARG A 12 1.61 -16.14 -1.63
CA ARG A 12 1.20 -16.04 -3.03
C ARG A 12 -0.28 -16.44 -3.23
N GLN A 13 -0.78 -17.42 -2.48
CA GLN A 13 -2.19 -17.85 -2.57
C GLN A 13 -3.15 -16.87 -1.89
N LEU A 14 -2.66 -16.06 -0.95
CA LEU A 14 -3.46 -15.14 -0.15
C LEU A 14 -3.37 -13.68 -0.63
N GLY A 15 -2.34 -13.34 -1.41
CA GLY A 15 -2.08 -12.00 -1.92
C GLY A 15 -2.72 -11.72 -3.28
N MET A 16 -3.12 -10.46 -3.50
CA MET A 16 -3.44 -9.97 -4.85
C MET A 16 -2.12 -9.76 -5.61
N GLY A 17 -1.98 -10.44 -6.76
CA GLY A 17 -0.86 -10.28 -7.67
C GLY A 17 -1.08 -9.12 -8.63
N TYR A 18 0.00 -8.40 -8.96
CA TYR A 18 0.01 -7.32 -9.93
C TYR A 18 1.00 -7.67 -11.04
N GLU A 19 0.49 -7.87 -12.24
CA GLU A 19 1.30 -8.13 -13.44
C GLU A 19 1.78 -6.79 -14.03
N ASP A 20 3.03 -6.74 -14.49
CA ASP A 20 3.63 -5.56 -15.09
C ASP A 20 3.64 -5.57 -16.63
N GLY A 21 2.93 -6.53 -17.22
CA GLY A 21 2.86 -6.73 -18.67
C GLY A 21 4.03 -7.50 -19.29
N SER A 22 5.16 -7.71 -18.58
CA SER A 22 6.23 -8.60 -19.06
C SER A 22 6.06 -10.06 -18.62
N GLY A 23 5.09 -10.34 -17.75
CA GLY A 23 4.85 -11.66 -17.15
C GLY A 23 5.40 -11.79 -15.73
N ASP A 24 6.05 -10.75 -15.23
CA ASP A 24 6.50 -10.66 -13.86
C ASP A 24 5.29 -10.34 -12.97
N VAL A 25 5.33 -10.79 -11.73
CA VAL A 25 4.23 -10.59 -10.78
C VAL A 25 4.76 -10.07 -9.45
N LEU A 26 4.15 -8.99 -8.98
CA LEU A 26 4.36 -8.45 -7.65
C LEU A 26 3.21 -8.87 -6.72
N PHE A 27 3.53 -9.44 -5.56
CA PHE A 27 2.57 -9.72 -4.49
C PHE A 27 2.82 -8.79 -3.31
N VAL A 28 1.73 -8.27 -2.76
CA VAL A 28 1.76 -7.57 -1.46
C VAL A 28 1.40 -8.57 -0.38
N THR A 29 2.37 -8.92 0.46
CA THR A 29 2.21 -9.98 1.47
C THR A 29 2.32 -9.44 2.89
N CYS A 30 2.00 -10.30 3.87
CA CYS A 30 2.22 -10.03 5.29
C CYS A 30 1.53 -8.72 5.67
N ARG A 31 0.30 -8.54 5.18
CA ARG A 31 -0.51 -7.32 5.39
C ARG A 31 0.13 -6.05 4.81
N GLY A 32 0.96 -6.21 3.79
CA GLY A 32 1.71 -5.18 3.06
C GLY A 32 2.98 -4.69 3.73
N GLU A 33 3.49 -5.47 4.69
CA GLU A 33 4.86 -5.31 5.19
C GLU A 33 5.91 -5.62 4.12
N PHE A 34 5.61 -6.51 3.18
CA PHE A 34 6.55 -6.96 2.16
C PHE A 34 5.94 -6.92 0.76
N LEU A 35 6.79 -6.56 -0.20
CA LEU A 35 6.60 -6.75 -1.63
C LEU A 35 7.43 -7.96 -2.05
N VAL A 36 6.79 -8.90 -2.73
CA VAL A 36 7.41 -10.14 -3.21
C VAL A 36 7.33 -10.13 -4.72
N TRP A 37 8.48 -10.17 -5.38
CA TRP A 37 8.55 -10.06 -6.82
C TRP A 37 9.03 -11.37 -7.43
N TYR A 38 8.32 -11.81 -8.46
CA TYR A 38 8.64 -12.96 -9.28
C TYR A 38 8.88 -12.47 -10.70
N ALA A 39 10.08 -12.70 -11.23
CA ALA A 39 10.43 -12.39 -12.62
C ALA A 39 9.67 -13.25 -13.65
N ASP A 40 8.99 -14.30 -13.18
CA ASP A 40 8.08 -15.14 -13.93
C ASP A 40 7.00 -15.63 -12.96
N ARG A 41 5.73 -15.47 -13.33
CA ARG A 41 4.59 -15.97 -12.54
C ARG A 41 4.74 -17.45 -12.16
N ASP A 42 5.41 -18.28 -12.98
CA ASP A 42 5.54 -19.71 -12.77
C ASP A 42 6.83 -20.08 -12.01
N ALA A 43 7.62 -19.09 -11.61
CA ALA A 43 8.81 -19.29 -10.77
C ALA A 43 8.42 -19.86 -9.40
N SER A 44 9.20 -20.85 -8.96
CA SER A 44 9.05 -21.52 -7.66
C SER A 44 9.60 -20.69 -6.49
N GLN A 45 10.41 -19.68 -6.76
CA GLN A 45 10.99 -18.79 -5.75
C GLN A 45 10.92 -17.33 -6.20
N PRO A 46 10.74 -16.39 -5.25
CA PRO A 46 10.76 -14.98 -5.59
C PRO A 46 12.17 -14.56 -6.00
N ALA A 47 12.23 -13.70 -7.00
CA ALA A 47 13.49 -13.12 -7.44
C ALA A 47 13.91 -11.96 -6.52
N ALA A 48 12.95 -11.29 -5.88
CA ALA A 48 13.25 -10.28 -4.86
C ALA A 48 12.17 -10.17 -3.79
N THR A 49 12.58 -9.63 -2.65
CA THR A 49 11.72 -9.31 -1.52
C THR A 49 12.15 -7.98 -0.95
N VAL A 50 11.21 -7.06 -0.81
CA VAL A 50 11.48 -5.74 -0.22
C VAL A 50 10.48 -5.47 0.89
N ARG A 51 11.01 -5.08 2.05
CA ARG A 51 10.20 -4.57 3.15
C ARG A 51 9.76 -3.16 2.79
N THR A 52 8.47 -2.90 2.86
CA THR A 52 7.92 -1.55 2.61
C THR A 52 8.31 -0.60 3.73
N THR A 53 8.07 0.69 3.53
CA THR A 53 8.12 1.74 4.55
C THR A 53 6.99 1.64 5.59
N TYR A 54 6.23 0.54 5.58
CA TYR A 54 5.16 0.28 6.51
C TYR A 54 5.65 0.33 7.96
N VAL A 55 5.04 1.23 8.72
CA VAL A 55 5.16 1.28 10.18
C VAL A 55 4.01 0.48 10.79
N GLU A 56 4.36 -0.51 11.62
CA GLU A 56 3.39 -1.31 12.36
C GLU A 56 2.52 -0.41 13.25
N ARG A 57 1.21 -0.44 13.03
CA ARG A 57 0.23 0.31 13.82
C ARG A 57 -0.93 -0.60 14.19
N TYR A 58 -1.49 -0.40 15.37
CA TYR A 58 -2.64 -1.17 15.83
C TYR A 58 -3.92 -0.33 15.75
N PRO A 59 -5.08 -0.95 15.48
CA PRO A 59 -6.38 -0.28 15.50
C PRO A 59 -6.63 0.48 16.80
N THR A 60 -7.18 1.69 16.69
CA THR A 60 -7.78 2.42 17.81
C THR A 60 -9.09 1.77 18.21
N ASP A 61 -9.58 2.04 19.42
CA ASP A 61 -10.87 1.55 19.91
C ASP A 61 -12.03 1.89 18.97
N GLU A 62 -11.99 3.08 18.36
CA GLU A 62 -12.98 3.51 17.38
C GLU A 62 -12.93 2.69 16.09
N GLU A 63 -11.72 2.39 15.60
CA GLU A 63 -11.50 1.53 14.44
C GLU A 63 -11.96 0.09 14.70
N VAL A 64 -11.67 -0.43 15.90
CA VAL A 64 -12.13 -1.75 16.36
C VAL A 64 -13.65 -1.77 16.36
N ALA A 65 -14.30 -0.78 16.98
CA ALA A 65 -15.74 -0.68 17.01
C ALA A 65 -16.36 -0.56 15.61
N PHE A 66 -15.74 0.19 14.70
CA PHE A 66 -16.17 0.29 13.31
C PHE A 66 -16.07 -1.05 12.58
N GLN A 67 -14.95 -1.76 12.70
CA GLN A 67 -14.77 -3.08 12.09
C GLN A 67 -15.77 -4.10 12.66
N LEU A 68 -15.98 -4.11 13.98
CA LEU A 68 -16.97 -4.98 14.61
C LEU A 68 -18.39 -4.73 14.08
N ARG A 69 -18.79 -3.46 13.92
CA ARG A 69 -20.09 -3.11 13.29
C ARG A 69 -20.20 -3.63 11.85
N GLY A 70 -19.11 -3.52 11.07
CA GLY A 70 -19.04 -4.08 9.72
C GLY A 70 -19.19 -5.60 9.69
N LEU A 71 -18.49 -6.30 10.59
CA LEU A 71 -18.57 -7.77 10.70
C LEU A 71 -19.94 -8.25 11.18
N GLN A 72 -20.60 -7.50 12.07
CA GLN A 72 -21.95 -7.80 12.55
C GLN A 72 -23.04 -7.58 11.48
N SER A 73 -22.80 -6.68 10.54
CA SER A 73 -23.71 -6.39 9.42
C SER A 73 -23.45 -7.25 8.17
N ALA A 74 -22.33 -7.96 8.11
CA ALA A 74 -22.02 -8.87 7.01
C ALA A 74 -22.85 -10.18 7.12
N PRO A 75 -23.35 -10.73 6.00
CA PRO A 75 -24.10 -11.99 5.98
C PRO A 75 -23.24 -13.21 6.40
N TRP A 76 -21.92 -13.06 6.35
CA TRP A 76 -20.95 -14.05 6.80
C TRP A 76 -20.33 -13.55 8.11
N ARG A 77 -20.78 -14.10 9.24
CA ARG A 77 -20.20 -13.79 10.55
C ARG A 77 -18.81 -14.42 10.63
N SER A 78 -17.78 -13.61 10.38
CA SER A 78 -16.41 -14.01 10.72
C SER A 78 -16.31 -14.16 12.24
N ALA A 79 -15.69 -15.25 12.71
CA ALA A 79 -15.49 -15.53 14.14
C ALA A 79 -14.36 -14.71 14.78
N ILE A 80 -13.88 -13.66 14.10
CA ILE A 80 -12.82 -12.79 14.61
C ILE A 80 -13.30 -12.08 15.89
N SER A 81 -12.57 -12.23 16.98
CA SER A 81 -12.88 -11.58 18.26
C SER A 81 -12.40 -10.12 18.31
N GLU A 82 -12.94 -9.32 19.23
CA GLU A 82 -12.47 -7.95 19.46
C GLU A 82 -10.97 -7.92 19.83
N GLU A 83 -10.53 -8.81 20.70
CA GLU A 83 -9.13 -8.94 21.12
C GLU A 83 -8.22 -9.31 19.95
N GLU A 84 -8.73 -10.16 19.05
CA GLU A 84 -8.03 -10.51 17.82
C GLU A 84 -7.90 -9.31 16.88
N ILE A 85 -8.90 -8.43 16.77
CA ILE A 85 -8.78 -7.18 15.99
C ILE A 85 -7.75 -6.24 16.64
N ARG A 86 -7.82 -6.05 17.96
CA ARG A 86 -6.92 -5.16 18.71
C ARG A 86 -5.45 -5.59 18.65
N SER A 87 -5.19 -6.90 18.71
CA SER A 87 -3.84 -7.48 18.70
C SER A 87 -3.22 -7.63 17.31
N ARG A 88 -3.91 -7.12 16.29
CA ARG A 88 -3.53 -7.27 14.89
C ARG A 88 -3.06 -5.94 14.32
N PRO A 89 -1.85 -5.88 13.74
CA PRO A 89 -1.44 -4.69 13.00
C PRO A 89 -2.42 -4.37 11.87
N LYS A 90 -2.68 -3.09 11.66
CA LYS A 90 -3.45 -2.52 10.56
C LYS A 90 -2.76 -2.89 9.24
N PRO A 91 -3.40 -3.64 8.36
CA PRO A 91 -2.86 -3.89 7.04
C PRO A 91 -2.69 -2.59 6.25
N TRP A 92 -1.79 -2.66 5.27
CA TRP A 92 -1.72 -1.77 4.11
C TRP A 92 -3.05 -1.82 3.37
N TYR A 93 -4.01 -1.05 3.84
CA TYR A 93 -5.36 -1.00 3.30
C TYR A 93 -5.54 0.28 2.54
N GLY A 94 -5.35 0.18 1.24
CA GLY A 94 -5.88 1.17 0.33
C GLY A 94 -5.71 0.76 -1.12
N PRO A 95 -6.23 1.58 -2.03
CA PRO A 95 -6.01 1.44 -3.46
C PRO A 95 -4.54 1.22 -3.78
N ARG A 96 -4.31 0.39 -4.79
CA ARG A 96 -2.99 0.06 -5.35
C ARG A 96 -3.11 0.01 -6.86
N VAL A 97 -2.08 0.45 -7.57
CA VAL A 97 -2.04 0.44 -9.03
C VAL A 97 -0.62 0.13 -9.50
N MET A 98 -0.54 -0.71 -10.51
CA MET A 98 0.67 -0.92 -11.32
C MET A 98 0.43 -0.23 -12.65
N ASP A 99 1.38 0.58 -13.12
CA ASP A 99 1.29 1.20 -14.43
C ASP A 99 2.21 0.56 -15.47
N ASP A 100 2.03 0.98 -16.73
CA ASP A 100 2.79 0.48 -17.88
C ASP A 100 4.29 0.85 -17.83
N ARG A 101 4.70 1.75 -16.92
CA ARG A 101 6.11 2.12 -16.70
C ARG A 101 6.72 1.30 -15.56
N ARG A 102 6.06 0.20 -15.17
CA ARG A 102 6.47 -0.69 -14.09
C ARG A 102 6.61 0.04 -12.75
N ARG A 103 5.76 1.04 -12.49
CA ARG A 103 5.66 1.69 -11.19
C ARG A 103 4.51 1.06 -10.41
N PHE A 104 4.80 0.63 -9.20
CA PHE A 104 3.82 0.16 -8.24
C PHE A 104 3.55 1.26 -7.21
N LEU A 105 2.32 1.76 -7.18
CA LEU A 105 1.87 2.76 -6.24
C LEU A 105 0.88 2.13 -5.29
N ALA A 106 1.03 2.38 -4.01
CA ALA A 106 0.15 1.81 -3.02
C ALA A 106 -0.04 2.73 -1.83
N VAL A 107 -1.30 2.89 -1.42
CA VAL A 107 -1.62 3.63 -0.19
C VAL A 107 -1.09 2.85 0.99
N SER A 108 -0.10 3.44 1.67
CA SER A 108 0.63 2.79 2.76
C SER A 108 -0.03 3.03 4.11
N HIS A 109 -0.56 4.23 4.30
CA HIS A 109 -1.17 4.64 5.54
C HIS A 109 -2.31 5.61 5.27
N TRP A 110 -3.34 5.53 6.11
CA TRP A 110 -4.29 6.62 6.30
C TRP A 110 -4.34 6.96 7.79
N ASN A 111 -4.03 8.20 8.12
CA ASN A 111 -4.27 8.79 9.44
C ASN A 111 -5.58 9.56 9.33
N GLY A 112 -6.59 9.25 10.14
CA GLY A 112 -7.80 10.07 10.09
C GLY A 112 -9.07 9.53 10.73
N LEU A 113 -9.02 8.51 11.57
CA LEU A 113 -10.15 8.20 12.44
C LEU A 113 -10.10 8.93 13.78
N ASP A 114 -8.92 9.35 14.25
CA ASP A 114 -8.87 10.31 15.34
C ASP A 114 -9.10 11.74 14.79
N HIS A 115 -9.80 12.57 15.56
CA HIS A 115 -10.06 13.98 15.21
C HIS A 115 -8.85 14.90 15.50
N VAL A 116 -7.71 14.34 15.92
CA VAL A 116 -6.60 15.08 16.53
C VAL A 116 -5.39 15.15 15.59
N THR A 117 -5.20 14.12 14.77
CA THR A 117 -4.12 13.97 13.81
C THR A 117 -4.58 14.49 12.45
N PRO A 118 -3.77 15.31 11.77
CA PRO A 118 -4.05 15.74 10.41
C PRO A 118 -4.41 14.55 9.52
N ARG A 119 -5.55 14.68 8.81
CA ARG A 119 -6.08 13.62 7.95
C ARG A 119 -5.17 13.51 6.74
N HIS A 120 -4.31 12.51 6.69
CA HIS A 120 -3.43 12.31 5.55
C HIS A 120 -3.43 10.85 5.13
N SER A 121 -3.44 10.64 3.82
CA SER A 121 -3.06 9.39 3.21
C SER A 121 -1.64 9.50 2.68
N TYR A 122 -0.90 8.42 2.77
CA TYR A 122 0.44 8.31 2.20
C TYR A 122 0.42 7.26 1.09
N ILE A 123 1.03 7.56 -0.04
CA ILE A 123 1.15 6.66 -1.19
C ILE A 123 2.63 6.40 -1.39
N ASP A 124 3.06 5.17 -1.14
CA ASP A 124 4.43 4.75 -1.41
C ASP A 124 4.53 4.31 -2.87
N VAL A 125 5.60 4.77 -3.53
CA VAL A 125 5.87 4.52 -4.94
C VAL A 125 7.12 3.68 -5.05
N PHE A 126 6.99 2.55 -5.74
CA PHE A 126 8.08 1.62 -6.03
C PHE A 126 8.25 1.52 -7.55
N ARG A 127 9.49 1.38 -8.02
CA ARG A 127 9.79 1.04 -9.42
C ARG A 127 10.20 -0.42 -9.49
N LEU A 128 9.71 -1.16 -10.46
CA LEU A 128 10.22 -2.50 -10.72
C LEU A 128 11.37 -2.40 -11.72
N VAL A 129 12.56 -2.72 -11.25
CA VAL A 129 13.77 -2.88 -12.08
C VAL A 129 14.11 -4.37 -12.16
N ASP A 130 15.12 -4.74 -12.96
CA ASP A 130 15.52 -6.14 -13.19
C ASP A 130 15.89 -6.93 -11.89
N GLY A 131 16.12 -6.23 -10.78
CA GLY A 131 16.36 -6.80 -9.45
C GLY A 131 15.18 -6.76 -8.49
N GLY A 132 13.99 -6.36 -8.95
CA GLY A 132 12.77 -6.25 -8.15
C GLY A 132 12.35 -4.82 -7.79
N PRO A 133 11.40 -4.66 -6.85
CA PRO A 133 10.84 -3.38 -6.46
C PRO A 133 11.85 -2.52 -5.70
N GLU A 134 12.13 -1.32 -6.17
CA GLU A 134 12.91 -0.30 -5.48
C GLU A 134 11.99 0.81 -4.99
N TYR A 135 12.08 1.16 -3.71
CA TYR A 135 11.39 2.34 -3.18
C TYR A 135 11.91 3.61 -3.87
N ALA A 136 10.99 4.44 -4.37
CA ALA A 136 11.32 5.71 -5.00
C ALA A 136 11.00 6.89 -4.09
N LEU A 137 9.74 7.01 -3.66
CA LEU A 137 9.26 8.11 -2.83
C LEU A 137 7.93 7.78 -2.14
N THR A 138 7.52 8.64 -1.22
CA THR A 138 6.18 8.66 -0.64
C THR A 138 5.50 9.99 -0.96
N LEU A 139 4.29 9.94 -1.52
CA LEU A 139 3.43 11.09 -1.72
C LEU A 139 2.52 11.26 -0.51
N GLN A 140 2.37 12.50 -0.04
CA GLN A 140 1.39 12.85 0.99
C GLN A 140 0.14 13.44 0.33
N VAL A 141 -1.01 12.87 0.65
CA VAL A 141 -2.34 13.28 0.19
C VAL A 141 -3.13 13.83 1.38
N THR A 142 -3.77 14.99 1.21
CA THR A 142 -4.46 15.73 2.28
C THR A 142 -5.77 15.11 2.75
N ASP A 143 -6.28 14.12 2.04
CA ASP A 143 -7.58 13.52 2.30
C ASP A 143 -7.49 11.99 2.24
N LYS A 144 -8.56 11.30 2.64
CA LYS A 144 -8.60 9.83 2.60
C LYS A 144 -8.62 9.35 1.16
N VAL A 145 -7.59 8.64 0.74
CA VAL A 145 -7.57 8.00 -0.59
C VAL A 145 -8.49 6.78 -0.60
N VAL A 146 -9.43 6.75 -1.55
CA VAL A 146 -10.39 5.65 -1.73
C VAL A 146 -10.36 5.04 -3.13
N GLY A 147 -9.68 5.67 -4.08
CA GLY A 147 -9.36 5.11 -5.38
C GLY A 147 -8.16 5.84 -5.98
N MET A 148 -7.45 5.21 -6.91
CA MET A 148 -6.40 5.87 -7.68
C MET A 148 -6.14 5.16 -9.00
N ASP A 149 -5.60 5.90 -9.95
CA ASP A 149 -5.23 5.43 -11.27
C ASP A 149 -4.07 6.27 -11.82
N VAL A 150 -3.32 5.73 -12.79
CA VAL A 150 -2.17 6.43 -13.39
C VAL A 150 -2.39 6.61 -14.89
N LEU A 151 -2.24 7.85 -15.34
CA LEU A 151 -2.29 8.24 -16.75
C LEU A 151 -0.96 8.89 -17.15
N GLY A 152 -0.07 8.13 -17.80
CA GLY A 152 1.25 8.62 -18.17
C GLY A 152 2.05 9.03 -16.92
N ASP A 153 2.37 10.31 -16.78
CA ASP A 153 3.08 10.85 -15.61
C ASP A 153 2.16 11.52 -14.59
N THR A 154 0.86 11.27 -14.67
CA THR A 154 -0.12 11.84 -13.75
C THR A 154 -0.79 10.75 -12.94
N LEU A 155 -0.71 10.86 -11.62
CA LEU A 155 -1.49 10.07 -10.68
C LEU A 155 -2.81 10.79 -10.40
N ALA A 156 -3.93 10.15 -10.72
CA ALA A 156 -5.27 10.58 -10.36
C ALA A 156 -5.69 9.88 -9.07
N VAL A 157 -6.12 10.66 -8.07
CA VAL A 157 -6.46 10.14 -6.74
C VAL A 157 -7.88 10.54 -6.38
N LEU A 158 -8.76 9.55 -6.24
CA LEU A 158 -10.10 9.77 -5.69
C LEU A 158 -9.98 9.84 -4.17
N VAL A 159 -10.29 11.01 -3.61
CA VAL A 159 -10.26 11.28 -2.18
C VAL A 159 -11.66 11.48 -1.61
N VAL A 160 -11.79 11.15 -0.32
CA VAL A 160 -12.96 11.46 0.50
C VAL A 160 -12.55 12.47 1.56
N ARG A 161 -13.21 13.63 1.54
CA ARG A 161 -13.09 14.67 2.55
C ARG A 161 -14.29 14.60 3.48
N ASP A 162 -14.01 14.49 4.76
CA ASP A 162 -15.04 14.68 5.77
C ASP A 162 -15.11 16.18 6.13
N VAL A 163 -16.18 16.81 5.66
CA VAL A 163 -16.47 18.25 5.79
C VAL A 163 -17.35 18.57 7.01
N GLY A 164 -17.43 17.68 8.01
CA GLY A 164 -18.22 17.92 9.22
C GLY A 164 -19.74 17.89 9.00
N GLY A 165 -20.19 17.19 7.95
CA GLY A 165 -21.60 17.02 7.58
C GLY A 165 -21.99 15.55 7.38
N VAL A 166 -23.27 15.28 7.08
CA VAL A 166 -23.83 13.91 6.96
C VAL A 166 -23.32 13.16 5.72
N VAL A 167 -22.88 13.87 4.68
CA VAL A 167 -22.44 13.27 3.42
C VAL A 167 -20.96 13.61 3.17
N PRO A 168 -20.06 12.62 3.09
CA PRO A 168 -18.68 12.85 2.74
C PRO A 168 -18.56 13.38 1.31
N GLU A 169 -17.69 14.36 1.11
CA GLU A 169 -17.44 14.94 -0.21
C GLU A 169 -16.37 14.12 -0.95
N ARG A 170 -16.62 13.81 -2.23
CA ARG A 170 -15.68 13.07 -3.08
C ARG A 170 -15.06 14.01 -4.11
N ARG A 171 -13.75 13.94 -4.27
CA ARG A 171 -12.98 14.79 -5.20
C ARG A 171 -11.86 13.98 -5.86
N VAL A 172 -11.39 14.44 -7.01
CA VAL A 172 -10.20 13.88 -7.66
C VAL A 172 -9.08 14.90 -7.54
N ASP A 173 -8.01 14.49 -6.87
CA ASP A 173 -6.75 15.22 -6.79
C ASP A 173 -5.77 14.65 -7.82
N TRP A 174 -4.92 15.50 -8.40
CA TRP A 174 -3.98 15.12 -9.45
C TRP A 174 -2.56 15.42 -9.00
N TYR A 175 -1.66 14.48 -9.22
CA TYR A 175 -0.25 14.58 -8.84
C TYR A 175 0.64 14.28 -10.04
N ASP A 176 1.65 15.12 -10.25
CA ASP A 176 2.73 14.84 -11.19
C ASP A 176 3.71 13.85 -10.55
N ILE A 177 3.92 12.72 -11.22
CA ILE A 177 4.83 11.65 -10.79
C ILE A 177 5.96 11.42 -11.81
N SER A 178 6.19 12.36 -12.74
CA SER A 178 7.33 12.32 -13.68
C SER A 178 8.68 12.32 -12.96
N THR A 179 8.74 12.91 -11.76
CA THR A 179 9.96 13.03 -10.97
C THR A 179 10.38 11.74 -10.27
N VAL A 180 9.53 10.71 -10.26
CA VAL A 180 9.84 9.39 -9.70
C VAL A 180 11.12 8.81 -10.32
N ASP A 181 11.33 9.01 -11.62
CA ASP A 181 12.53 8.55 -12.30
C ASP A 181 13.77 9.42 -12.04
N HIS A 182 13.57 10.67 -11.60
CA HIS A 182 14.65 11.61 -11.30
C HIS A 182 15.15 11.47 -9.84
N ALA A 183 14.25 11.32 -8.87
CA ALA A 183 14.60 11.23 -7.45
C ALA A 183 15.59 10.10 -7.12
N VAL A 184 15.50 8.97 -7.84
CA VAL A 184 16.39 7.81 -7.63
C VAL A 184 17.78 8.03 -8.22
N ASN A 185 17.88 8.78 -9.33
CA ASN A 185 19.16 9.06 -9.97
C ASN A 185 20.04 10.01 -9.13
N ASP A 186 19.43 10.87 -8.32
CA ASP A 186 20.17 11.76 -7.43
C ASP A 186 20.57 11.04 -6.13
N ALA A 187 19.70 10.21 -5.54
CA ALA A 187 20.05 9.38 -4.38
C ALA A 187 21.19 8.38 -4.65
N ARG A 188 21.23 7.77 -5.85
CA ARG A 188 22.33 6.88 -6.25
C ARG A 188 23.66 7.62 -6.45
N LYS A 189 23.66 8.88 -6.87
CA LYS A 189 24.89 9.69 -6.99
C LYS A 189 25.46 10.04 -5.62
N GLU A 190 24.61 10.31 -4.62
CA GLU A 190 25.06 10.60 -3.26
C GLU A 190 25.71 9.37 -2.61
N SER A 191 25.19 8.15 -2.83
CA SER A 191 25.73 6.91 -2.24
C SER A 191 27.05 6.41 -2.85
N VAL A 192 27.52 6.97 -3.97
CA VAL A 192 28.79 6.58 -4.62
C VAL A 192 29.97 7.45 -4.13
N THR A 193 29.73 8.35 -3.17
CA THR A 193 30.72 9.30 -2.67
C THR A 193 31.19 8.99 -1.25
N GLU A 194 31.57 7.74 -0.96
CA GLU A 194 32.46 7.44 0.17
C GLU A 194 33.57 6.47 -0.27
N PRO A 195 34.86 6.86 -0.19
CA PRO A 195 36.01 6.01 -0.50
C PRO A 195 36.33 4.96 0.59
#